data_AF-A0A785IUP9-F1
#
_entry.id   AF-A0A785IUP9-F1
#
_cell.length_a   1.000
_cell.length_b   1.000
_cell.length_c   1.000
_cell.angle_alpha   90.00
_cell.angle_beta   90.00
_cell.angle_gamma   90.00
#
_symmetry.space_group_name_H-M   'P 1'
#
loop_
_entity.id
_entity.type
_entity.pdbx_description
1 polymer ?
#
loop_
_entity_poly.entity_id
_entity_poly.type
_entity_poly.pdbx_seq_one_letter_code
_entity_poly.pdbx_strand_id
1 'polypeptide(L)' 'MNKAELFQKISALATECHAIASELDVGGERTEMFEIYSVLHNLCRRGYATQVGRMTNPLLSFCDEDDSDEDDE' A
#
# COMPACT_ATOMS: atom_id res chain seq x y z
N MET A 1 15.74 -13.67 -1.50
CA MET A 1 14.62 -12.87 -0.97
C MET A 1 13.35 -13.34 -1.65
N ASN A 2 12.44 -13.94 -0.91
CA ASN A 2 11.15 -14.42 -1.40
C ASN A 2 10.01 -13.38 -1.16
N LYS A 3 8.80 -13.66 -1.68
CA LYS A 3 7.64 -12.75 -1.55
C LYS A 3 7.30 -12.44 -0.08
N ALA A 4 7.34 -13.44 0.79
CA ALA A 4 7.02 -13.28 2.21
C ALA A 4 8.05 -12.40 2.93
N GLU A 5 9.34 -12.65 2.69
CA GLU A 5 10.45 -11.84 3.23
C GLU A 5 10.36 -10.38 2.77
N LEU A 6 9.95 -10.13 1.52
CA LEU A 6 9.74 -8.78 1.01
C LEU A 6 8.57 -8.09 1.73
N PHE A 7 7.42 -8.76 1.88
CA PHE A 7 6.26 -8.20 2.56
C PHE A 7 6.53 -7.94 4.05
N GLN A 8 7.32 -8.78 4.71
CA GLN A 8 7.78 -8.52 6.07
C GLN A 8 8.63 -7.24 6.15
N LYS A 9 9.54 -7.02 5.20
CA LYS A 9 10.33 -5.78 5.14
C LYS A 9 9.46 -4.54 4.90
N ILE A 10 8.47 -4.62 4.02
CA ILE A 10 7.53 -3.51 3.79
C ILE A 10 6.73 -3.21 5.07
N SER A 11 6.25 -4.25 5.76
CA SER A 11 5.53 -4.09 7.03
C SER A 11 6.40 -3.48 8.13
N ALA A 12 7.67 -3.87 8.21
CA ALA A 12 8.62 -3.28 9.15
C ALA A 12 8.83 -1.78 8.86
N LEU A 13 9.07 -1.43 7.59
CA LEU A 13 9.23 -0.04 7.17
C LEU A 13 7.97 0.81 7.43
N ALA A 14 6.78 0.26 7.17
CA ALA A 14 5.52 0.93 7.52
C ALA A 14 5.46 1.24 9.02
N THR A 15 5.86 0.29 9.86
CA THR A 15 5.87 0.46 11.32
C THR A 15 6.85 1.55 11.75
N GLU A 16 8.04 1.60 11.14
CA GLU A 16 9.03 2.67 11.37
C GLU A 16 8.47 4.04 10.97
N CYS A 17 7.79 4.17 9.83
CA CYS A 17 7.16 5.41 9.41
C CYS A 17 6.09 5.88 10.41
N HIS A 18 5.27 4.96 10.92
CA HIS A 18 4.27 5.28 11.94
C HIS A 18 4.91 5.74 13.26
N ALA A 19 6.00 5.09 13.69
CA ALA A 19 6.72 5.46 14.90
C ALA A 19 7.28 6.88 14.79
N ILE A 20 7.97 7.19 13.69
CA ILE A 20 8.48 8.54 13.39
C ILE A 20 7.34 9.57 13.36
N ALA A 21 6.25 9.27 12.66
CA ALA A 21 5.07 10.15 12.61
C ALA A 21 4.45 10.42 13.99
N SER A 22 4.59 9.48 14.92
CA SER A 22 4.07 9.61 16.30
C SER A 22 4.96 10.48 17.19
N GLU A 23 6.24 10.64 16.83
CA GLU A 23 7.22 11.45 17.56
C GLU A 23 7.31 12.90 17.04
N LEU A 24 6.87 13.14 15.79
CA LEU A 24 6.85 14.46 15.18
C LEU A 24 5.74 15.35 15.74
N ASP A 25 6.02 16.66 15.78
CA ASP A 25 5.01 17.68 16.08
C ASP A 25 3.91 17.73 15.01
N VAL A 26 2.73 18.22 15.39
CA VAL A 26 1.62 18.40 14.45
C VAL A 26 2.02 19.38 13.35
N GLY A 27 2.05 18.90 12.11
CA GLY A 27 2.46 19.69 10.95
C GLY A 27 2.54 18.88 9.67
N GLY A 28 3.09 19.50 8.62
CA GLY A 28 3.22 18.89 7.30
C GLY A 28 4.08 17.62 7.32
N GLU A 29 5.21 17.65 8.03
CA GLU A 29 6.15 16.52 8.11
C GLU A 29 5.52 15.28 8.77
N ARG A 30 4.77 15.47 9.86
CA ARG A 30 3.97 14.40 10.48
C ARG A 30 2.92 13.83 9.53
N THR A 31 2.27 14.69 8.76
CA THR A 31 1.25 14.28 7.78
C THR A 31 1.86 13.44 6.68
N GLU A 32 2.97 13.88 6.09
CA GLU A 32 3.71 13.15 5.06
C GLU A 32 4.15 11.77 5.56
N MET A 33 4.65 11.67 6.79
CA MET A 33 5.04 10.37 7.36
C MET A 33 3.87 9.41 7.54
N PHE A 34 2.67 9.90 7.92
CA PHE A 34 1.47 9.07 7.97
C PHE A 34 0.96 8.68 6.58
N GLU A 35 1.13 9.53 5.56
CA GLU A 35 0.80 9.20 4.17
C GLU A 35 1.70 8.07 3.66
N ILE A 36 3.01 8.16 3.90
CA ILE A 36 3.97 7.10 3.55
C ILE A 36 3.63 5.80 4.27
N TYR A 37 3.38 5.86 5.59
CA TYR A 37 2.91 4.70 6.37
C TYR A 37 1.67 4.06 5.72
N SER A 38 0.67 4.88 5.37
CA SER A 38 -0.60 4.40 4.82
C SER A 38 -0.40 3.69 3.49
N VAL A 39 0.47 4.21 2.61
CA VAL A 39 0.80 3.55 1.33
C VAL A 39 1.50 2.22 1.59
N LEU A 40 2.54 2.18 2.41
CA LEU A 40 3.30 0.97 2.70
C LEU A 40 2.44 -0.11 3.38
N HIS A 41 1.62 0.28 4.34
CA HIS A 41 0.72 -0.62 5.04
C HIS A 41 -0.29 -1.27 4.08
N ASN A 42 -0.88 -0.48 3.18
CA ASN A 42 -1.86 -0.98 2.23
C ASN A 42 -1.23 -1.77 1.07
N LEU A 43 0.04 -1.53 0.71
CA LEU A 43 0.74 -2.31 -0.32
C LEU A 43 0.81 -3.82 0.00
N CYS A 44 0.77 -4.20 1.27
CA CYS A 44 0.71 -5.59 1.69
C CYS A 44 -0.68 -6.22 1.54
N ARG A 45 -1.73 -5.43 1.30
CA ARG A 45 -3.11 -5.91 1.09
C ARG A 45 -3.28 -6.38 -0.36
N ARG A 46 -3.84 -7.58 -0.54
CA ARG A 46 -4.18 -8.11 -1.86
C ARG A 46 -5.05 -7.10 -2.62
N GLY A 47 -4.72 -6.86 -3.89
CA GLY A 47 -5.47 -5.97 -4.79
C GLY A 47 -5.15 -4.48 -4.68
N TYR A 48 -4.50 -4.00 -3.61
CA TYR A 48 -4.23 -2.57 -3.45
C TYR A 48 -3.32 -2.01 -4.55
N ALA A 49 -2.22 -2.71 -4.86
CA ALA A 49 -1.32 -2.30 -5.92
C ALA A 49 -2.01 -2.26 -7.30
N THR A 50 -2.91 -3.20 -7.59
CA THR A 50 -3.73 -3.22 -8.80
C THR A 50 -4.65 -2.01 -8.86
N GLN A 51 -5.36 -1.72 -7.76
CA GLN A 51 -6.24 -0.56 -7.66
C GLN A 51 -5.48 0.75 -7.88
N VAL A 52 -4.33 0.93 -7.24
CA VAL A 52 -3.47 2.10 -7.44
C VAL A 52 -3.01 2.19 -8.88
N GLY A 53 -2.64 1.08 -9.52
CA GLY A 53 -2.28 1.04 -10.93
C GLY A 53 -3.41 1.49 -11.84
N ARG A 54 -4.65 1.03 -11.60
CA ARG A 54 -5.84 1.46 -12.36
C ARG A 54 -6.17 2.94 -12.16
N MET A 55 -5.93 3.51 -10.98
CA MET A 55 -6.17 4.93 -10.69
C MET A 55 -5.09 5.84 -11.28
N THR A 56 -3.84 5.40 -11.28
CA THR A 56 -2.69 6.23 -11.70
C THR A 56 -2.32 6.05 -13.17
N ASN A 57 -2.81 4.99 -13.82
CA ASN A 57 -2.62 4.74 -15.24
C ASN A 57 -3.96 4.75 -15.98
N PRO A 58 -4.30 5.82 -16.71
CA PRO A 58 -5.54 5.92 -17.49
C PRO A 58 -5.76 4.79 -18.49
N LEU A 59 -4.68 4.15 -18.97
CA LEU A 59 -4.79 3.02 -19.90
C LEU A 59 -5.28 1.75 -19.21
N LEU A 60 -5.01 1.58 -17.91
CA LEU A 60 -5.46 0.43 -17.14
C LEU A 60 -6.90 0.60 -16.62
N SER A 61 -7.44 1.82 -16.62
CA SER A 61 -8.82 2.10 -16.19
C SER A 61 -9.88 1.55 -17.17
N PHE A 62 -9.51 1.29 -18.42
CA PHE A 62 -10.41 0.74 -19.45
C PHE A 62 -10.33 -0.79 -19.57
N CYS A 63 -9.35 -1.41 -18.90
CA CYS A 63 -9.28 -2.86 -18.76
C CYS A 63 -10.15 -3.29 -17.57
N ASP A 64 -11.46 -3.18 -17.72
CA ASP A 64 -12.41 -3.92 -16.89
C ASP A 64 -12.24 -5.40 -17.26
N GLU A 65 -11.26 -6.06 -16.66
CA GLU A 65 -11.27 -7.51 -16.58
C GLU A 65 -12.45 -7.87 -15.67
N ASP A 66 -13.52 -8.38 -16.28
CA ASP A 66 -14.57 -9.18 -15.64
C ASP A 66 -13.95 -9.93 -14.46
N ASP A 67 -14.31 -9.52 -13.23
CA ASP A 67 -14.12 -10.32 -12.03
C ASP A 67 -15.01 -11.56 -12.21
N SER A 68 -14.52 -12.56 -12.94
CA SER A 68 -14.99 -13.92 -12.72
C SER A 68 -14.54 -14.28 -11.32
N ASP A 69 -15.47 -14.13 -10.38
CA ASP A 69 -15.45 -14.74 -9.05
C ASP A 69 -15.09 -16.22 -9.19
N GLU A 70 -13.81 -16.56 -9.15
CA GLU A 70 -13.36 -17.89 -8.72
C GLU A 70 -13.27 -17.83 -7.19
N ASP A 71 -14.45 -17.91 -6.58
CA ASP A 71 -14.65 -18.62 -5.32
C ASP A 71 -14.17 -20.07 -5.57
N ASP A 72 -12.95 -20.40 -5.13
CA ASP A 72 -12.49 -21.78 -4.98
C ASP A 72 -11.92 -21.95 -3.55
N GLU A 73 -12.79 -22.51 -2.70
CA GLU A 73 -12.63 -23.27 -1.44
C GLU A 73 -11.43 -22.99 -0.49
#